data_AF-A0A7C4UMF0-F1
#
_entry.id   AF-A0A7C4UMF0-F1
#
_cell.length_a   1.000
_cell.length_b   1.000
_cell.length_c   1.000
_cell.angle_alpha   90.00
_cell.angle_beta   90.00
_cell.angle_gamma   90.00
#
_symmetry.space_group_name_H-M   'P 1'
#
loop_
_entity.id
_entity.type
_entity.pdbx_description
1 polymer ?
#
loop_
_entity_poly.entity_id
_entity_poly.type
_entity_poly.pdbx_seq_one_letter_code
_entity_poly.pdbx_strand_id
1 'polypeptide(L)'
;MWTTLQIVFGVLGILLAFGGDRLAMPILLYAGVACFGLASIAIGWEAIITRQIRLGSRRRGTRETYTGLAAVLHGVQFNLIGLFLIGLSFSTYINNGREIFLQFVRRPGVPLLIIGALCLMQAVISLTGSREQKQGPRWMVVVTLFAARLLPGIVLIVIGVGAVWLGAFEIIAPDSFDELGGGFLEALYGLR
;
A
#
# COMPACT_ATOMS: atom_id res chain seq x y z
N MET A 1 -14.16 -19.37 3.70
CA MET A 1 -14.85 -18.35 4.51
C MET A 1 -14.24 -16.96 4.32
N TRP A 2 -12.92 -16.79 4.44
CA TRP A 2 -12.24 -15.50 4.24
C TRP A 2 -12.49 -14.86 2.87
N THR A 3 -12.36 -15.64 1.79
CA THR A 3 -12.66 -15.18 0.42
C THR A 3 -14.11 -14.69 0.25
N THR A 4 -15.07 -15.38 0.86
CA THR A 4 -16.48 -14.96 0.84
C THR A 4 -16.66 -13.61 1.53
N LEU A 5 -16.03 -13.42 2.69
CA LEU A 5 -16.08 -12.19 3.46
C LEU A 5 -15.42 -11.01 2.71
N GLN A 6 -14.29 -11.26 2.03
CA GLN A 6 -13.64 -10.28 1.15
C GLN A 6 -14.55 -9.85 -0.01
N ILE A 7 -15.20 -10.80 -0.67
CA ILE A 7 -16.13 -10.52 -1.77
C ILE A 7 -17.33 -9.72 -1.25
N VAL A 8 -17.90 -10.11 -0.11
CA VAL A 8 -19.02 -9.40 0.51
C VAL A 8 -18.64 -7.96 0.83
N PHE A 9 -17.51 -7.73 1.51
CA PHE A 9 -17.06 -6.37 1.81
C PHE A 9 -16.69 -5.56 0.57
N GLY A 10 -16.09 -6.20 -0.45
CA GLY A 10 -15.79 -5.54 -1.71
C GLY A 10 -17.04 -5.10 -2.46
N VAL A 11 -18.03 -5.99 -2.61
CA VAL A 11 -19.30 -5.67 -3.29
C VAL A 11 -20.08 -4.62 -2.49
N LEU A 12 -20.18 -4.78 -1.17
CA LEU A 12 -20.84 -3.80 -0.30
C LEU A 12 -20.15 -2.44 -0.39
N GLY A 13 -18.81 -2.41 -0.38
CA GLY A 13 -18.02 -1.18 -0.53
C GLY A 13 -18.31 -0.45 -1.85
N ILE A 14 -18.38 -1.19 -2.97
CA ILE A 14 -18.76 -0.63 -4.28
C ILE A 14 -20.19 -0.05 -4.24
N LEU A 15 -21.15 -0.80 -3.70
CA LEU A 15 -22.55 -0.37 -3.63
C LEU A 15 -22.71 0.88 -2.76
N LEU A 16 -22.02 0.94 -1.62
CA LEU A 16 -22.03 2.10 -0.72
C LEU A 16 -21.37 3.32 -1.35
N ALA A 17 -20.20 3.14 -2.01
CA ALA A 17 -19.52 4.23 -2.69
C ALA A 17 -20.35 4.82 -3.83
N PHE A 18 -20.92 3.95 -4.68
CA PHE A 18 -21.77 4.38 -5.79
C PHE A 18 -23.09 4.97 -5.32
N GLY A 19 -23.72 4.38 -4.29
CA GLY A 19 -24.94 4.89 -3.67
C GLY A 19 -24.72 6.25 -3.02
N GLY A 20 -23.58 6.44 -2.33
CA GLY A 20 -23.23 7.71 -1.70
C GLY A 20 -23.07 8.85 -2.69
N ASP A 21 -22.42 8.59 -3.83
CA ASP A 21 -22.28 9.55 -4.93
C ASP A 21 -23.64 9.90 -5.54
N ARG A 22 -24.46 8.88 -5.88
CA ARG A 22 -25.77 9.08 -6.51
C ARG A 22 -26.83 9.73 -5.62
N LEU A 23 -26.79 9.47 -4.32
CA LEU A 23 -27.74 10.02 -3.35
C LEU A 23 -27.22 11.30 -2.68
N ALA A 24 -26.04 11.79 -3.06
CA ALA A 24 -25.37 12.93 -2.41
C ALA A 24 -25.26 12.75 -0.88
N MET A 25 -24.95 11.54 -0.43
CA MET A 25 -24.78 11.17 0.98
C MET A 25 -23.31 10.79 1.25
N PRO A 26 -22.45 11.74 1.66
CA PRO A 26 -21.02 11.50 1.86
C PRO A 26 -20.70 10.37 2.85
N ILE A 27 -21.57 10.17 3.85
CA ILE A 27 -21.41 9.11 4.84
C ILE A 27 -21.38 7.70 4.23
N LEU A 28 -22.17 7.46 3.16
CA LEU A 28 -22.17 6.19 2.46
C LEU A 28 -20.85 5.99 1.70
N LEU A 29 -20.28 7.05 1.14
CA LEU A 29 -18.98 7.01 0.47
C LEU A 29 -17.87 6.63 1.46
N TYR A 30 -17.85 7.26 2.65
CA TYR A 30 -16.90 6.93 3.70
C TYR A 30 -17.08 5.49 4.19
N ALA A 31 -18.31 5.06 4.48
CA ALA A 31 -18.61 3.68 4.84
C ALA A 31 -18.12 2.68 3.77
N GLY A 32 -18.27 3.02 2.49
CA GLY A 32 -17.74 2.24 1.38
C GLY A 32 -16.21 2.10 1.41
N VAL A 33 -15.49 3.21 1.61
CA VAL A 33 -14.01 3.21 1.76
C VAL A 33 -13.58 2.37 2.97
N ALA A 34 -14.28 2.50 4.11
CA ALA A 34 -14.02 1.67 5.29
C ALA A 34 -14.25 0.17 5.02
N CYS A 35 -15.28 -0.21 4.24
CA CYS A 35 -15.49 -1.59 3.81
C CYS A 35 -14.32 -2.14 2.97
N PHE A 36 -13.75 -1.33 2.07
CA PHE A 36 -12.52 -1.73 1.36
C PHE A 36 -11.34 -1.91 2.31
N GLY A 37 -11.23 -1.07 3.34
CA GLY A 37 -10.22 -1.24 4.39
C GLY A 37 -10.39 -2.57 5.16
N LEU A 38 -11.62 -2.92 5.53
CA LEU A 38 -11.93 -4.21 6.16
C LEU A 38 -11.65 -5.41 5.24
N ALA A 39 -11.99 -5.30 3.95
CA ALA A 39 -11.64 -6.33 2.97
C ALA A 39 -10.12 -6.52 2.87
N SER A 40 -9.36 -5.41 2.84
CA SER A 40 -7.89 -5.44 2.84
C SER A 40 -7.34 -6.13 4.09
N ILE A 41 -7.84 -5.79 5.29
CA ILE A 41 -7.44 -6.46 6.54
C ILE A 41 -7.77 -7.96 6.50
N ALA A 42 -8.94 -8.34 5.96
CA ALA A 42 -9.31 -9.74 5.83
C ALA A 42 -8.36 -10.52 4.89
N ILE A 43 -7.93 -9.91 3.77
CA ILE A 43 -6.88 -10.47 2.89
C ILE A 43 -5.56 -10.61 3.66
N GLY A 44 -5.21 -9.57 4.43
CA GLY A 44 -3.97 -9.54 5.18
C GLY A 44 -3.87 -10.66 6.20
N TRP A 45 -4.92 -10.87 7.00
CA TRP A 45 -5.01 -11.96 7.95
C TRP A 45 -5.01 -13.34 7.30
N GLU A 46 -5.74 -13.53 6.20
CA GLU A 46 -5.71 -14.79 5.47
C GLU A 46 -4.28 -15.12 5.01
N ALA A 47 -3.55 -14.15 4.47
CA ALA A 47 -2.17 -14.32 4.02
C ALA A 47 -1.20 -14.65 5.16
N ILE A 48 -1.35 -14.01 6.33
CA ILE A 48 -0.52 -14.26 7.51
C ILE A 48 -0.78 -15.66 8.08
N ILE A 49 -2.05 -16.03 8.23
CA ILE A 49 -2.46 -17.32 8.84
C ILE A 49 -2.11 -18.48 7.92
N THR A 50 -2.49 -18.40 6.64
CA THR A 50 -2.25 -19.48 5.69
C THR A 50 -0.81 -19.53 5.20
N ARG A 51 -0.03 -18.46 5.42
CA ARG A 51 1.32 -18.24 4.88
C ARG A 51 1.39 -18.43 3.36
N GLN A 52 0.28 -18.18 2.67
CA GLN A 52 0.13 -18.33 1.24
C GLN A 52 -0.69 -17.16 0.68
N ILE A 53 -0.22 -16.56 -0.41
CA ILE A 53 -1.02 -15.64 -1.20
C ILE A 53 -1.06 -16.14 -2.63
N ARG A 54 -2.26 -16.22 -3.20
CA ARG A 54 -2.48 -16.68 -4.58
C ARG A 54 -2.90 -15.48 -5.41
N LEU A 55 -1.96 -14.90 -6.15
CA LEU A 55 -2.25 -13.82 -7.09
C LEU A 55 -2.57 -14.43 -8.45
N GLY A 56 -3.78 -14.19 -8.93
CA GLY A 56 -4.25 -14.70 -10.21
C GLY A 56 -3.82 -13.79 -11.35
N SER A 57 -2.77 -14.15 -12.09
CA SER A 57 -2.49 -13.52 -13.39
C SER A 57 -3.33 -14.20 -14.48
N ARG A 58 -4.47 -13.57 -14.82
CA ARG A 58 -5.43 -14.10 -15.80
C ARG A 58 -4.87 -14.19 -17.23
N ARG A 59 -3.76 -13.52 -17.55
CA ARG A 59 -3.24 -13.40 -18.93
C ARG A 59 -2.27 -14.51 -19.36
N ARG A 60 -1.74 -15.34 -18.47
CA ARG A 60 -0.74 -16.37 -18.84
C ARG A 60 -0.90 -17.75 -18.19
N GLY A 61 -1.97 -18.00 -17.43
CA GLY A 61 -2.16 -19.29 -16.74
C GLY A 61 -1.16 -19.55 -15.60
N THR A 62 -0.17 -18.69 -15.42
CA THR A 62 0.76 -18.70 -14.30
C THR A 62 0.06 -18.07 -13.09
N ARG A 63 -0.41 -18.92 -12.16
CA ARG A 63 -0.68 -18.46 -10.79
C ARG A 63 0.66 -18.03 -10.21
N GLU A 64 0.67 -16.89 -9.51
CA GLU A 64 1.81 -16.53 -8.67
C GLU A 64 1.41 -16.80 -7.23
N THR A 65 1.98 -17.86 -6.68
CA THR A 65 1.81 -18.27 -5.30
C THR A 65 3.05 -17.86 -4.52
N TYR A 66 2.88 -16.87 -3.64
CA TYR A 66 3.88 -16.49 -2.65
C TYR A 66 3.66 -17.34 -1.40
N THR A 67 4.76 -17.80 -0.79
CA THR A 67 4.70 -18.67 0.39
C THR A 67 5.69 -18.23 1.47
N GLY A 68 5.37 -18.50 2.73
CA GLY A 68 6.29 -18.22 3.84
C GLY A 68 6.41 -16.73 4.14
N LEU A 69 7.63 -16.21 4.26
CA LEU A 69 7.89 -14.82 4.67
C LEU A 69 7.25 -13.80 3.72
N ALA A 70 7.32 -14.01 2.41
CA ALA A 70 6.74 -13.10 1.43
C ALA A 70 5.21 -12.98 1.57
N ALA A 71 4.52 -14.08 1.88
CA ALA A 71 3.08 -14.07 2.11
C ALA A 71 2.72 -13.33 3.40
N VAL A 72 3.51 -13.52 4.47
CA VAL A 72 3.34 -12.79 5.73
C VAL A 72 3.56 -11.29 5.53
N LEU A 73 4.61 -10.88 4.82
CA LEU A 73 4.90 -9.47 4.54
C LEU A 73 3.81 -8.82 3.69
N HIS A 74 3.32 -9.50 2.64
CA HIS A 74 2.14 -9.03 1.91
C HIS A 74 0.93 -8.87 2.82
N GLY A 75 0.71 -9.83 3.73
CA GLY A 75 -0.39 -9.74 4.66
C GLY A 75 -0.31 -8.53 5.61
N VAL A 76 0.90 -8.22 6.10
CA VAL A 76 1.17 -7.02 6.89
C VAL A 76 0.91 -5.75 6.06
N GLN A 77 1.36 -5.70 4.80
CA GLN A 77 1.08 -4.56 3.91
C GLN A 77 -0.43 -4.36 3.73
N PHE A 78 -1.20 -5.42 3.47
CA PHE A 78 -2.66 -5.32 3.33
C PHE A 78 -3.34 -4.84 4.62
N ASN A 79 -2.87 -5.27 5.79
CA ASN A 79 -3.37 -4.77 7.07
C ASN A 79 -3.08 -3.27 7.25
N LEU A 80 -1.85 -2.82 6.93
CA LEU A 80 -1.47 -1.41 6.99
C LEU A 80 -2.31 -0.55 6.05
N ILE A 81 -2.48 -0.98 4.80
CA ILE A 81 -3.33 -0.30 3.82
C ILE A 81 -4.78 -0.25 4.32
N GLY A 82 -5.28 -1.35 4.87
CA GLY A 82 -6.65 -1.40 5.35
C GLY A 82 -6.91 -0.48 6.55
N LEU A 83 -5.98 -0.44 7.52
CA LEU A 83 -6.01 0.51 8.63
C LEU A 83 -5.93 1.96 8.13
N PHE A 84 -5.08 2.23 7.14
CA PHE A 84 -4.96 3.54 6.54
C PHE A 84 -6.28 3.99 5.87
N LEU A 85 -6.94 3.11 5.11
CA LEU A 85 -8.24 3.41 4.47
C LEU A 85 -9.34 3.68 5.50
N ILE A 86 -9.39 2.90 6.58
CA ILE A 86 -10.35 3.12 7.67
C ILE A 86 -10.06 4.45 8.38
N GLY A 87 -8.79 4.72 8.69
CA GLY A 87 -8.37 5.98 9.31
C GLY A 87 -8.70 7.19 8.44
N LEU A 88 -8.44 7.09 7.12
CA LEU A 88 -8.77 8.13 6.16
C LEU A 88 -10.28 8.36 6.09
N SER A 89 -11.08 7.30 6.00
CA SER A 89 -12.54 7.37 6.02
C SER A 89 -13.09 8.04 7.29
N PHE A 90 -12.50 7.73 8.45
CA PHE A 90 -12.92 8.32 9.72
C PHE A 90 -12.51 9.79 9.82
N SER A 91 -11.29 10.11 9.39
CA SER A 91 -10.76 11.47 9.30
C SER A 91 -11.62 12.36 8.39
N THR A 92 -12.04 11.87 7.22
CA THR A 92 -12.92 12.60 6.31
C THR A 92 -14.32 12.77 6.88
N TYR A 93 -14.83 11.78 7.63
CA TYR A 93 -16.14 11.86 8.27
C TYR A 93 -16.22 12.98 9.33
N ILE A 94 -15.14 13.22 10.08
CA ILE A 94 -15.08 14.28 11.11
C ILE A 94 -14.83 15.68 10.50
N ASN A 95 -14.84 15.82 9.17
CA ASN A 95 -14.49 17.05 8.43
C ASN A 95 -13.05 17.56 8.64
N ASN A 96 -12.21 16.84 9.39
CA ASN A 96 -10.79 17.15 9.57
C ASN A 96 -9.92 16.63 8.42
N GLY A 97 -10.50 15.96 7.43
CA GLY A 97 -9.75 15.37 6.30
C GLY A 97 -8.89 16.38 5.54
N ARG A 98 -9.40 17.61 5.35
CA ARG A 98 -8.61 18.68 4.71
C ARG A 98 -7.45 19.13 5.58
N GLU A 99 -7.65 19.31 6.88
CA GLU A 99 -6.59 19.74 7.80
C GLU A 99 -5.51 18.68 7.95
N ILE A 100 -5.91 17.40 8.03
CA ILE A 100 -4.98 16.26 8.08
C ILE A 100 -4.21 16.14 6.77
N PHE A 101 -4.86 16.33 5.63
CA PHE A 101 -4.18 16.38 4.33
C PHE A 101 -3.17 17.53 4.25
N LEU A 102 -3.56 18.74 4.69
CA LEU A 102 -2.65 19.87 4.76
C LEU A 102 -1.48 19.58 5.69
N GLN A 103 -1.72 18.94 6.84
CA GLN A 103 -0.65 18.54 7.75
C GLN A 103 0.31 17.55 7.09
N PHE A 104 -0.17 16.60 6.29
CA PHE A 104 0.70 15.69 5.53
C PHE A 104 1.51 16.40 4.44
N VAL A 105 0.93 17.42 3.81
CA VAL A 105 1.64 18.24 2.81
C VAL A 105 2.72 19.10 3.46
N ARG A 106 2.42 19.70 4.62
CA ARG A 106 3.33 20.57 5.37
C ARG A 106 4.45 19.80 6.07
N ARG A 107 4.12 18.63 6.64
CA ARG A 107 5.04 17.78 7.41
C ARG A 107 5.02 16.36 6.85
N PRO A 108 5.69 16.14 5.70
CA PRO A 108 5.61 14.87 4.97
C PRO A 108 6.41 13.73 5.60
N GLY A 109 7.13 13.96 6.72
CA GLY A 109 8.04 12.95 7.25
C GLY A 109 7.37 11.63 7.63
N VAL A 110 6.22 11.68 8.30
CA VAL A 110 5.46 10.47 8.64
C VAL A 110 4.97 9.72 7.39
N PRO A 111 4.29 10.37 6.41
CA PRO A 111 3.99 9.73 5.13
C PRO A 111 5.19 9.12 4.42
N LEU A 112 6.33 9.82 4.38
CA LEU A 112 7.55 9.35 3.73
C LEU A 112 8.13 8.12 4.43
N LEU A 113 8.10 8.07 5.76
CA LEU A 113 8.47 6.88 6.53
C LEU A 113 7.56 5.69 6.20
N ILE A 114 6.24 5.90 6.16
CA ILE A 114 5.27 4.84 5.87
C ILE A 114 5.47 4.32 4.45
N ILE A 115 5.53 5.21 3.46
CA ILE A 115 5.75 4.84 2.05
C ILE A 115 7.10 4.13 1.89
N GLY A 116 8.16 4.66 2.50
CA GLY A 116 9.49 4.07 2.47
C GLY A 116 9.50 2.66 3.08
N ALA A 117 8.85 2.46 4.23
CA ALA A 117 8.71 1.15 4.85
C ALA A 117 7.93 0.17 3.96
N LEU A 118 6.84 0.61 3.32
CA LEU A 118 6.07 -0.21 2.38
C LEU A 118 6.89 -0.58 1.14
N CYS A 119 7.68 0.34 0.60
CA CYS A 119 8.62 0.09 -0.50
C CYS A 119 9.68 -0.95 -0.11
N LEU A 120 10.26 -0.85 1.09
CA LEU A 120 11.24 -1.82 1.59
C LEU A 120 10.61 -3.21 1.78
N MET A 121 9.40 -3.29 2.34
CA MET A 121 8.66 -4.56 2.42
C MET A 121 8.43 -5.14 1.02
N GLN A 122 8.02 -4.31 0.05
CA GLN A 122 7.79 -4.74 -1.32
C GLN A 122 9.08 -5.21 -2.00
N ALA A 123 10.20 -4.56 -1.72
CA ALA A 123 11.50 -5.00 -2.20
C ALA A 123 11.85 -6.40 -1.66
N VAL A 124 11.70 -6.63 -0.35
CA VAL A 124 11.95 -7.94 0.27
C VAL A 124 11.06 -9.00 -0.38
N ILE A 125 9.77 -8.72 -0.56
CA ILE A 125 8.83 -9.62 -1.22
C ILE A 125 9.28 -9.97 -2.64
N SER A 126 9.66 -8.96 -3.44
CA SER A 126 10.12 -9.14 -4.82
C SER A 126 11.38 -10.03 -4.90
N LEU A 127 12.32 -9.84 -3.97
CA LEU A 127 13.57 -10.60 -3.91
C LEU A 127 13.35 -12.04 -3.44
N THR A 128 12.42 -12.26 -2.51
CA THR A 128 12.12 -13.60 -2.00
C THR A 128 11.34 -14.42 -3.04
N GLY A 129 10.38 -13.76 -3.70
CA GLY A 129 9.66 -14.17 -4.91
C GLY A 129 8.81 -15.46 -4.83
N SER A 130 8.01 -15.69 -5.88
CA SER A 130 7.03 -16.78 -6.04
C SER A 130 7.62 -18.17 -6.35
N ARG A 131 6.86 -19.23 -6.01
CA ARG A 131 7.25 -20.63 -6.23
C ARG A 131 7.17 -21.07 -7.69
N GLU A 132 6.13 -20.69 -8.45
CA GLU A 132 5.95 -21.19 -9.82
C GLU A 132 7.00 -20.68 -10.80
N GLN A 133 7.63 -19.52 -10.56
CA GLN A 133 8.69 -18.99 -11.43
C GLN A 133 10.00 -19.79 -11.43
N LYS A 134 10.15 -20.79 -10.54
CA LYS A 134 11.29 -21.71 -10.56
C LYS A 134 11.11 -22.87 -11.56
N GLN A 135 9.94 -22.97 -12.21
CA GLN A 135 9.60 -24.03 -13.15
C GLN A 135 9.69 -23.49 -14.58
N GLY A 136 10.81 -23.72 -15.25
CA GLY A 136 11.05 -23.29 -16.63
C GLY A 136 12.48 -23.58 -17.11
N PRO A 137 12.79 -23.33 -18.39
CA PRO A 137 14.16 -23.46 -18.92
C PRO A 137 15.12 -22.59 -18.11
N ARG A 138 16.30 -23.11 -17.74
CA ARG A 138 17.27 -22.42 -16.86
C ARG A 138 17.54 -20.97 -17.26
N TRP A 139 17.69 -20.71 -18.56
CA TRP A 139 17.90 -19.37 -19.09
C TRP A 139 16.73 -18.42 -18.83
N MET A 140 15.51 -18.88 -19.07
CA MET A 140 14.29 -18.09 -18.85
C MET A 140 14.07 -17.79 -17.37
N VAL A 141 14.41 -18.73 -16.48
CA VAL A 141 14.39 -18.52 -15.03
C VAL A 141 15.37 -17.42 -14.62
N VAL A 142 16.61 -17.44 -15.12
CA VAL A 142 17.63 -16.43 -14.80
C VAL A 142 17.22 -15.03 -15.29
N VAL A 143 16.78 -14.91 -16.55
CA VAL A 143 16.34 -13.64 -17.12
C VAL A 143 15.14 -13.08 -16.36
N THR A 144 14.15 -13.93 -16.04
CA THR A 144 12.97 -13.52 -15.28
C THR A 144 13.35 -13.10 -13.86
N LEU A 145 14.28 -13.80 -13.22
CA LEU A 145 14.75 -13.45 -11.88
C LEU A 145 15.47 -12.10 -11.86
N PHE A 146 16.33 -11.82 -12.85
CA PHE A 146 17.00 -10.52 -12.96
C PHE A 146 16.03 -9.39 -13.28
N ALA A 147 15.25 -9.53 -14.36
CA ALA A 147 14.42 -8.45 -14.89
C ALA A 147 13.16 -8.19 -14.06
N ALA A 148 12.48 -9.25 -13.59
CA ALA A 148 11.18 -9.12 -12.92
C ALA A 148 11.27 -9.06 -11.38
N ARG A 149 12.43 -9.38 -10.78
CA ARG A 149 12.60 -9.37 -9.32
C ARG A 149 13.75 -8.51 -8.86
N LEU A 150 14.97 -8.80 -9.32
CA LEU A 150 16.17 -8.17 -8.78
C LEU A 150 16.20 -6.68 -9.13
N LEU A 151 15.93 -6.32 -10.38
CA LEU A 151 15.90 -4.93 -10.81
C LEU A 151 14.80 -4.11 -10.09
N PRO A 152 13.51 -4.50 -10.10
CA PRO A 152 12.49 -3.75 -9.36
C PRO A 152 12.73 -3.77 -7.85
N GLY A 153 13.26 -4.87 -7.30
CA GLY A 153 13.63 -4.97 -5.89
C GLY A 153 14.71 -3.96 -5.50
N ILE A 154 15.79 -3.86 -6.27
CA ILE A 154 16.85 -2.86 -6.01
C ILE A 154 16.31 -1.44 -6.15
N VAL A 155 15.53 -1.16 -7.19
CA VAL A 155 14.90 0.16 -7.38
C VAL A 155 14.03 0.51 -6.17
N LEU A 156 13.22 -0.44 -5.68
CA LEU A 156 12.41 -0.25 -4.48
C LEU A 156 13.24 -0.09 -3.19
N ILE A 157 14.40 -0.74 -3.08
CA ILE A 157 15.32 -0.49 -1.95
C ILE A 157 15.83 0.94 -1.99
N VAL A 158 16.31 1.40 -3.14
CA VAL A 158 16.85 2.76 -3.27
C VAL A 158 15.78 3.81 -2.95
N ILE A 159 14.58 3.65 -3.52
CA ILE A 159 13.44 4.54 -3.23
C ILE A 159 13.03 4.44 -1.77
N GLY A 160 12.94 3.23 -1.22
CA GLY A 160 12.50 2.99 0.15
C GLY A 160 13.47 3.57 1.19
N VAL A 161 14.77 3.33 1.03
CA VAL A 161 15.82 3.92 1.89
C VAL A 161 15.82 5.44 1.77
N GLY A 162 15.75 5.97 0.54
CA GLY A 162 15.69 7.42 0.33
C GLY A 162 14.48 8.06 1.01
N ALA A 163 13.28 7.47 0.86
CA ALA A 163 12.06 7.96 1.50
C ALA A 163 12.12 7.85 3.03
N VAL A 164 12.62 6.74 3.58
CA VAL A 164 12.80 6.60 5.04
C VAL A 164 13.80 7.63 5.57
N TRP A 165 14.92 7.81 4.87
CA TRP A 165 15.95 8.76 5.28
C TRP A 165 15.44 10.19 5.24
N LEU A 166 14.76 10.60 4.16
CA LEU A 166 14.13 11.91 4.06
C LEU A 166 13.05 12.12 5.12
N GLY A 167 12.23 11.09 5.39
CA GLY A 167 11.19 11.17 6.41
C GLY A 167 11.75 11.27 7.83
N ALA A 168 12.81 10.52 8.14
CA ALA A 168 13.51 10.63 9.41
C ALA A 168 14.21 11.98 9.57
N PHE A 169 14.81 12.49 8.49
CA PHE A 169 15.48 13.78 8.47
C PHE A 169 14.49 14.94 8.73
N GLU A 170 13.29 14.91 8.13
CA GLU A 170 12.23 15.89 8.41
C GLU A 170 11.77 15.88 9.87
N ILE A 171 11.68 14.71 10.50
CA ILE A 171 11.26 14.57 11.90
C ILE A 171 12.36 15.04 12.87
N ILE A 172 13.63 14.78 12.55
CA ILE A 172 14.77 15.11 13.42
C ILE A 172 15.17 16.59 13.30
N ALA A 173 15.14 17.14 12.09
CA ALA A 173 15.60 18.49 11.78
C ALA A 173 14.63 19.21 10.83
N PRO A 174 13.42 19.58 11.30
CA PRO A 174 12.39 20.18 10.46
C PRO A 174 12.83 21.50 9.82
N ASP A 175 13.55 22.35 10.55
CA ASP A 175 14.00 23.65 10.05
C ASP A 175 14.96 23.50 8.85
N SER A 176 15.90 22.55 8.93
CA SER A 176 16.84 22.25 7.83
C SER A 176 16.14 21.60 6.63
N PHE A 177 15.09 20.82 6.86
CA PHE A 177 14.27 20.25 5.79
C PHE A 177 13.51 21.35 5.02
N ASP A 178 12.97 22.32 5.75
CA ASP A 178 12.25 23.46 5.17
C ASP A 178 13.18 24.32 4.28
N GLU A 179 14.44 24.54 4.70
CA GLU A 179 15.48 25.24 3.92
C GLU A 179 15.88 24.52 2.62
N LEU A 180 15.88 23.19 2.60
CA LEU A 180 16.21 22.37 1.42
C LEU A 180 15.10 22.30 0.37
N GLY A 181 13.99 23.01 0.60
CA GLY A 181 12.81 22.97 -0.25
C GLY A 181 11.74 22.01 0.24
N GLY A 182 11.68 21.71 1.55
CA GLY A 182 10.53 21.03 2.18
C GLY A 182 9.19 21.73 1.90
N GLY A 183 9.23 23.07 1.76
CA GLY A 183 8.10 23.88 1.27
C GLY A 183 7.79 23.75 -0.22
N PHE A 184 8.47 22.88 -0.99
CA PHE A 184 8.16 22.65 -2.41
C PHE A 184 6.73 22.16 -2.60
N LEU A 185 6.26 21.25 -1.74
CA LEU A 185 4.87 20.80 -1.79
C LEU A 185 3.91 21.93 -1.42
N GLU A 186 4.23 22.76 -0.44
CA GLU A 186 3.43 23.94 -0.10
C GLU A 186 3.35 24.95 -1.28
N ALA A 187 4.47 25.17 -1.97
CA ALA A 187 4.54 26.04 -3.14
C ALA A 187 3.77 25.45 -4.34
N LEU A 188 3.86 24.14 -4.56
CA LEU A 188 3.19 23.43 -5.66
C LEU A 188 1.66 23.42 -5.49
N TYR A 189 1.18 23.36 -4.24
CA TYR A 189 -0.24 23.42 -3.92
C TYR A 189 -0.74 24.85 -3.63
N GLY A 190 0.10 25.88 -3.76
CA GLY A 190 -0.30 27.28 -3.58
C GLY A 190 -0.83 27.59 -2.18
N LEU A 191 -0.25 26.97 -1.15
CA LEU A 191 -0.73 27.08 0.24
C LEU A 191 -0.15 28.29 1.00
N ARG A 192 0.42 29.27 0.29
CA ARG A 192 0.86 30.55 0.83
C ARG A 192 -0.24 31.61 0.77
#